data_AF-A0A3Q0J1I0-F1
#
_entry.id   AF-A0A3Q0J1I0-F1
#
_cell.length_a   1.000
_cell.length_b   1.000
_cell.length_c   1.000
_cell.angle_alpha   90.00
_cell.angle_beta   90.00
_cell.angle_gamma   90.00
#
_symmetry.space_group_name_H-M   'P 1'
#
loop_
_entity.id
_entity.type
_entity.pdbx_description
1 polymer ?
#
loop_
_entity_poly.entity_id
_entity_poly.type
_entity_poly.pdbx_seq_one_letter_code
_entity_poly.pdbx_strand_id
1 'polypeptide(L)' 'MQEAAEENEQELAREMAEAFLTEDLPEKIFGAPKAGPGMWASLVRILDPRTGTTEAITRFEQNEAVFR' A
#
# COMPACT_ATOMS: atom_id res chain seq x y z
N MET A 1 19.16 -14.92 30.53
CA MET A 1 17.81 -15.45 30.22
C MET A 1 16.89 -14.38 29.64
N GLN A 2 16.99 -13.10 30.02
CA GLN A 2 16.24 -12.00 29.37
C GLN A 2 16.76 -11.67 27.95
N GLU A 3 18.08 -11.69 27.71
CA GLU A 3 18.67 -11.39 26.39
C GLU A 3 18.23 -12.39 25.29
N ALA A 4 18.11 -13.68 25.61
CA ALA A 4 17.64 -14.70 24.64
C ALA A 4 16.14 -14.61 24.33
N ALA A 5 15.34 -13.98 25.21
CA ALA A 5 13.94 -13.70 24.94
C ALA A 5 13.79 -12.50 24.00
N GLU A 6 14.59 -11.45 24.20
CA GLU A 6 14.63 -10.28 23.31
C GLU A 6 15.15 -10.63 21.90
N GLU A 7 16.16 -11.51 21.79
CA GLU A 7 16.70 -11.95 20.49
C GLU A 7 15.67 -12.78 19.70
N ASN A 8 14.95 -13.69 20.38
CA ASN A 8 13.87 -14.48 19.77
C ASN A 8 12.66 -13.61 19.38
N GLU A 9 12.30 -12.62 20.19
CA GLU A 9 11.25 -11.65 19.85
C GLU A 9 11.62 -10.77 18.66
N GLN A 10 12.89 -10.35 18.55
CA GLN A 10 13.39 -9.61 17.39
C GLN A 10 13.37 -10.43 16.11
N GLU A 11 13.76 -11.71 16.18
CA GLU A 11 13.71 -12.61 15.04
C GLU A 11 12.26 -12.85 14.58
N LEU A 12 11.34 -13.10 15.52
CA LEU A 12 9.92 -13.23 15.24
C LEU A 12 9.32 -11.94 14.64
N ALA A 13 9.66 -10.78 15.19
CA ALA A 13 9.22 -9.49 14.67
C ALA A 13 9.73 -9.25 13.24
N ARG A 14 10.96 -9.69 12.92
CA ARG A 14 11.51 -9.63 11.57
C ARG A 14 10.73 -10.52 10.61
N GLU A 15 10.48 -11.78 10.98
CA GLU A 15 9.70 -12.72 10.16
C GLU A 15 8.29 -12.20 9.89
N MET A 16 7.62 -11.66 10.92
CA MET A 16 6.27 -11.09 10.79
C MET A 16 6.27 -9.83 9.91
N ALA A 17 7.27 -8.96 10.05
CA ALA A 17 7.41 -7.77 9.22
C ALA A 17 7.70 -8.13 7.76
N GLU A 18 8.54 -9.14 7.51
CA GLU A 18 8.84 -9.63 6.17
C GLU A 18 7.59 -10.22 5.51
N ALA A 19 6.83 -11.04 6.24
CA ALA A 19 5.55 -11.56 5.77
C ALA A 19 4.58 -10.42 5.43
N PHE A 20 4.45 -9.43 6.32
CA PHE A 20 3.56 -8.28 6.14
C PHE A 20 3.95 -7.39 4.95
N LEU A 21 5.24 -7.16 4.72
CA LEU A 21 5.73 -6.35 3.59
C LEU A 21 5.64 -7.08 2.25
N THR A 22 5.66 -8.41 2.27
CA THR A 22 5.60 -9.25 1.05
C THR A 22 4.17 -9.50 0.60
N GLU A 23 3.23 -9.57 1.53
CA GLU A 23 1.83 -9.87 1.25
C GLU A 23 1.03 -8.60 0.92
N ASP A 24 0.69 -8.41 -0.36
CA ASP A 24 -0.25 -7.37 -0.79
C ASP A 24 -1.67 -7.95 -0.86
N LEU A 25 -2.51 -7.63 0.13
CA LEU A 25 -3.88 -8.13 0.22
C LEU A 25 -4.76 -7.48 -0.84
N PRO A 26 -5.51 -8.26 -1.65
CA PRO A 26 -6.37 -7.68 -2.69
C PRO A 26 -7.45 -6.75 -2.11
N GLU A 27 -7.30 -5.44 -2.33
CA GLU A 27 -8.21 -4.41 -1.82
C GLU A 27 -9.68 -4.61 -2.27
N LYS A 28 -9.90 -5.26 -3.41
CA LYS A 28 -11.26 -5.57 -3.90
C LYS A 28 -12.01 -6.56 -2.99
N ILE A 29 -11.28 -7.38 -2.23
CA ILE A 29 -11.82 -8.41 -1.34
C ILE A 29 -11.81 -7.90 0.11
N PHE A 30 -10.68 -7.34 0.55
CA PHE A 30 -10.47 -6.93 1.95
C PHE A 30 -10.84 -5.46 2.22
N GLY A 31 -11.10 -4.68 1.17
CA GLY A 31 -11.29 -3.25 1.24
C GLY A 31 -9.97 -2.50 1.12
N ALA A 32 -10.02 -1.31 0.52
CA ALA A 32 -8.86 -0.43 0.43
C ALA A 32 -8.56 0.21 1.81
N PRO A 33 -7.29 0.28 2.23
CA PRO A 33 -6.90 0.99 3.44
C PRO A 33 -7.21 2.48 3.28
N LYS A 34 -8.02 3.02 4.19
CA LYS A 34 -8.39 4.45 4.17
C LYS A 34 -7.53 5.22 5.17
N ALA A 35 -6.89 6.27 4.68
CA ALA A 35 -6.20 7.23 5.53
C ALA A 35 -7.19 7.99 6.43
N GLY A 36 -6.65 8.70 7.43
CA GLY A 36 -7.45 9.45 8.39
C GLY A 36 -8.31 10.57 7.76
N PRO A 37 -9.22 11.19 8.54
CA PRO A 37 -10.07 12.27 8.04
C PRO A 37 -9.26 13.41 7.40
N GLY A 38 -9.72 13.92 6.27
CA GLY A 38 -9.05 15.01 5.53
C GLY A 38 -7.89 14.56 4.63
N MET A 39 -7.57 13.26 4.60
CA MET A 39 -6.58 12.70 3.70
C MET A 39 -7.21 12.22 2.39
N TRP A 40 -6.57 12.52 1.25
CA TRP A 40 -6.96 11.97 -0.06
C TRP A 40 -5.74 11.49 -0.86
N ALA A 41 -5.98 10.60 -1.82
CA ALA A 41 -4.99 10.17 -2.79
C ALA A 41 -5.59 10.31 -4.20
N SER A 42 -4.79 10.75 -5.16
CA SER A 42 -5.21 10.92 -6.55
C SER A 42 -4.18 10.36 -7.52
N LEU A 43 -4.62 10.06 -8.74
CA LEU A 43 -3.75 9.64 -9.84
C LEU A 43 -4.38 10.03 -11.19
N VAL A 44 -3.54 10.19 -12.20
CA VAL A 44 -3.96 10.23 -13.61
C VAL A 44 -3.63 8.89 -14.23
N ARG A 45 -4.60 8.34 -14.97
CA ARG A 45 -4.44 7.08 -15.70
C ARG A 45 -4.77 7.28 -17.18
N ILE A 46 -3.85 6.85 -18.05
CA ILE A 46 -4.09 6.71 -19.49
C ILE A 46 -4.51 5.26 -19.75
N LEU A 47 -5.69 5.08 -20.33
CA LEU A 47 -6.32 3.78 -20.60
C LEU A 47 -6.57 3.63 -22.10
N ASP A 48 -6.24 2.48 -22.69
CA ASP A 48 -6.75 2.12 -24.01
C ASP A 48 -8.22 1.66 -23.86
N PRO A 49 -9.19 2.38 -24.42
CA PRO A 49 -10.61 2.04 -24.26
C PRO A 49 -11.04 0.77 -25.01
N ARG A 50 -10.23 0.28 -25.96
CA ARG A 50 -10.56 -0.92 -26.76
C ARG A 50 -10.25 -2.21 -26.01
N THR A 51 -9.15 -2.21 -25.26
CA THR A 51 -8.62 -3.38 -24.53
C THR A 51 -8.85 -3.27 -23.02
N GLY A 52 -9.08 -2.05 -22.51
CA GLY A 52 -9.11 -1.77 -21.07
C GLY A 52 -7.72 -1.79 -20.42
N THR A 53 -6.64 -1.84 -21.20
CA THR A 53 -5.27 -1.83 -20.67
C THR A 53 -4.89 -0.45 -20.16
N THR A 54 -4.13 -0.42 -19.08
CA THR A 54 -3.54 0.82 -18.58
C THR A 54 -2.20 1.04 -19.25
N GLU A 55 -2.09 2.10 -20.05
CA GLU A 55 -0.87 2.45 -20.77
C GLU A 55 0.09 3.27 -19.90
N ALA A 56 -0.44 4.13 -19.03
CA ALA A 56 0.36 4.92 -18.11
C ALA A 56 -0.39 5.29 -16.82
N ILE A 57 0.37 5.44 -15.73
CA ILE A 57 -0.12 5.93 -14.43
C ILE A 57 0.86 6.98 -13.91
N THR A 58 0.32 8.15 -13.56
CA THR A 58 1.03 9.18 -12.79
C THR A 58 0.35 9.30 -11.44
N ARG A 59 1.10 9.05 -10.36
CA ARG A 59 0.61 9.20 -8.98
C ARG A 59 0.99 10.59 -8.47
N PHE A 60 0.08 11.22 -7.74
CA PHE A 60 0.36 12.50 -7.06
C PHE A 60 0.74 12.27 -5.61
N GLU A 61 1.27 13.31 -4.99
CA GLU A 61 1.58 13.31 -3.57
C GLU A 61 0.30 13.21 -2.71
N GLN A 62 0.49 12.83 -1.45
CA GLN A 62 -0.59 12.82 -0.46
C GLN A 62 -1.24 14.20 -0.39
N ASN A 63 -2.57 14.24 -0.43
CA ASN A 63 -3.35 15.48 -0.40
C ASN A 63 -3.15 16.41 -1.61
N GLU A 64 -2.57 15.92 -2.71
CA GLU A 64 -2.59 16.60 -3.99
C GLU A 64 -3.69 16.03 -4.89
N ALA A 65 -4.36 16.90 -5.65
CA ALA A 65 -5.41 16.52 -6.58
C ALA A 65 -5.27 17.31 -7.88
N VAL A 66 -5.65 16.66 -8.98
CA VAL A 66 -5.79 17.34 -10.27
C VAL A 66 -7.00 18.26 -10.18
N PHE A 67 -6.76 19.53 -9.95
CA PHE A 67 -7.78 20.56 -10.06
C PHE A 67 -7.83 21.12 -11.49
N ARG A 68 -9.00 21.64 -11.87
CA ARG A 68 -9.24 22.35 -13.11
C ARG A 68 -9.02 23.84 -12.92
#